data_AF-A0A396JR09-F1
#
_entry.id   AF-A0A396JR09-F1
#
_cell.length_a   1.000
_cell.length_b   1.000
_cell.length_c   1.000
_cell.angle_alpha   90.00
_cell.angle_beta   90.00
_cell.angle_gamma   90.00
#
_symmetry.space_group_name_H-M   'P 1'
#
loop_
_entity.id
_entity.type
_entity.pdbx_description
1 polymer ?
#
loop_
_entity_poly.entity_id
_entity_poly.type
_entity_poly.pdbx_seq_one_letter_code
_entity_poly.pdbx_strand_id
1 'polypeptide(L)'
;MNFSPENKLGQGGYGPVYKGILATGQEVAMKRLSKTSGQGIVKFKNELVLICELQHTNLVQLLGCCIHEEERILIYEYMPNKSLDFYLFDCTRRKLLDW
;
A
#
# COMPACT_ATOMS: atom_id res chain seq x y z
N MET A 1 -0.24 9.78 11.86
CA MET A 1 -0.33 9.42 10.43
C MET A 1 -1.23 10.43 9.75
N ASN A 2 -0.77 11.11 8.68
CA ASN A 2 -1.55 12.15 8.02
C ASN A 2 -2.28 11.58 6.79
N PHE A 3 -3.57 11.28 6.94
CA PHE A 3 -4.45 10.78 5.87
C PHE A 3 -5.08 11.89 5.00
N SER A 4 -4.37 13.02 4.85
CA SER A 4 -4.74 14.10 3.93
C SER A 4 -4.95 13.56 2.50
N PRO A 5 -5.93 14.08 1.75
CA PRO A 5 -6.08 13.80 0.32
C PRO A 5 -4.80 14.03 -0.49
N GLU A 6 -3.96 14.99 -0.08
CA GLU A 6 -2.69 15.33 -0.72
C GLU A 6 -1.68 14.16 -0.65
N ASN A 7 -1.77 13.35 0.40
CA ASN A 7 -0.92 12.18 0.58
C ASN A 7 -1.48 10.94 -0.10
N LYS A 8 -2.64 11.00 -0.77
CA LYS A 8 -3.25 9.83 -1.38
C LYS A 8 -2.44 9.38 -2.61
N LEU A 9 -1.93 8.15 -2.57
CA LEU A 9 -1.20 7.53 -3.67
C LEU A 9 -2.14 6.86 -4.68
N GLY A 10 -3.26 6.34 -4.19
CA GLY A 10 -4.25 5.66 -5.01
C GLY A 10 -5.39 5.06 -4.18
N GLN A 11 -6.32 4.40 -4.86
CA GLN A 11 -7.40 3.66 -4.22
C GLN A 11 -7.77 2.44 -5.06
N GLY A 12 -7.79 1.28 -4.43
CA GLY A 12 -8.31 0.05 -5.02
C GLY A 12 -9.60 -0.41 -4.34
N GLY A 13 -10.09 -1.58 -4.72
CA GLY A 13 -11.29 -2.19 -4.11
C GLY A 13 -11.19 -2.48 -2.61
N TYR A 14 -9.98 -2.42 -2.04
CA TYR A 14 -9.71 -2.70 -0.63
C TYR A 14 -9.47 -1.45 0.21
N GLY A 15 -9.65 -0.27 -0.39
CA GLY A 15 -9.53 1.01 0.28
C GLY A 15 -8.38 1.87 -0.26
N PRO A 16 -8.26 3.10 0.28
CA PRO A 16 -7.26 4.06 -0.13
C PRO A 16 -5.85 3.72 0.39
N VAL A 17 -4.85 4.11 -0.39
CA VAL A 17 -3.43 4.04 -0.03
C VAL A 17 -2.87 5.46 0.05
N TYR A 18 -2.14 5.74 1.13
CA TYR A 18 -1.55 7.04 1.40
C TYR A 18 -0.03 6.94 1.59
N LYS A 19 0.69 7.99 1.22
CA LYS A 19 2.09 8.18 1.58
C LYS A 19 2.16 8.58 3.05
N GLY A 20 3.11 8.00 3.77
CA GLY A 20 3.41 8.34 5.16
C GLY A 20 4.92 8.45 5.39
N ILE A 21 5.28 9.04 6.51
CA ILE A 21 6.66 9.10 7.00
C ILE A 21 6.65 8.57 8.44
N LEU A 22 7.45 7.54 8.72
CA LEU A 22 7.63 7.01 10.07
C LEU A 22 8.45 7.97 10.92
N ALA A 23 8.43 7.81 12.26
CA ALA A 23 9.25 8.62 13.16
C ALA A 23 10.77 8.51 12.87
N THR A 24 11.17 7.42 12.21
CA THR A 24 12.54 7.18 11.72
C THR A 24 12.90 8.01 10.47
N GLY A 25 11.95 8.74 9.88
CA GLY A 25 12.11 9.45 8.60
C GLY A 25 11.86 8.58 7.37
N GLN A 26 11.60 7.28 7.53
CA GLN A 26 11.36 6.37 6.41
C GLN A 26 10.00 6.64 5.75
N GLU A 27 10.00 6.78 4.42
CA GLU A 27 8.77 6.86 3.62
C GLU A 27 8.10 5.50 3.50
N VAL A 28 6.78 5.47 3.67
CA VAL A 28 5.97 4.24 3.66
C VAL A 28 4.66 4.44 2.89
N ALA A 29 4.08 3.34 2.44
CA ALA A 29 2.72 3.30 1.89
C ALA A 29 1.75 2.70 2.94
N MET A 30 0.76 3.48 3.33
CA MET A 30 -0.26 3.13 4.32
C MET A 30 -1.56 2.77 3.61
N LYS A 31 -1.92 1.49 3.58
CA LYS A 31 -3.18 1.00 3.01
C LYS A 31 -4.22 0.85 4.11
N ARG A 32 -5.24 1.72 4.07
CA ARG A 32 -6.36 1.68 5.01
C ARG A 32 -7.42 0.72 4.49
N LEU A 33 -7.68 -0.36 5.22
CA LEU A 33 -8.67 -1.35 4.83
C LEU A 33 -10.08 -0.83 5.14
N SER A 34 -11.04 -1.10 4.26
CA SER A 34 -12.44 -0.69 4.45
C SER A 34 -13.07 -1.36 5.67
N LYS A 35 -13.83 -0.57 6.45
CA LYS A 35 -14.57 -1.00 7.66
C LYS A 35 -15.70 -2.00 7.38
N THR A 36 -16.25 -1.99 6.16
CA THR A 36 -17.57 -2.58 5.87
C THR A 36 -17.56 -3.99 5.32
N SER A 37 -16.42 -4.68 5.27
CA SER A 37 -16.36 -6.01 4.64
C SER A 37 -15.86 -7.09 5.59
N GLY A 38 -16.62 -8.18 5.72
CA GLY A 38 -16.12 -9.43 6.33
C GLY A 38 -14.86 -9.96 5.62
N GLN A 39 -14.67 -9.58 4.35
CA GLN A 39 -13.45 -9.81 3.59
C GLN A 39 -12.23 -9.03 4.11
N GLY A 40 -12.43 -7.87 4.75
CA GLY A 40 -11.35 -7.03 5.29
C GLY A 40 -10.55 -7.75 6.39
N ILE A 41 -11.23 -8.52 7.25
CA ILE A 41 -10.58 -9.32 8.31
C ILE A 41 -9.80 -10.49 7.71
N VAL A 42 -10.37 -11.20 6.74
CA VAL A 42 -9.69 -12.32 6.05
C VAL A 42 -8.46 -11.82 5.30
N LYS A 43 -8.58 -10.72 4.57
CA LYS A 43 -7.45 -10.11 3.87
C LYS A 43 -6.39 -9.60 4.82
N PHE A 44 -6.80 -8.99 5.93
CA PHE A 44 -5.87 -8.59 6.97
C PHE A 44 -5.08 -9.77 7.52
N LYS A 45 -5.73 -10.91 7.81
CA LYS A 45 -5.03 -12.14 8.24
C LYS A 45 -4.09 -12.69 7.16
N ASN A 46 -4.52 -12.72 5.90
CA ASN A 46 -3.66 -13.18 4.80
C ASN A 46 -2.43 -12.28 4.63
N GLU A 47 -2.61 -10.97 4.70
CA GLU A 47 -1.53 -10.00 4.60
C GLU A 47 -0.61 -10.09 5.84
N LEU A 48 -1.12 -10.43 7.03
CA LEU A 48 -0.27 -10.69 8.19
C LEU A 48 0.63 -11.92 8.02
N VAL A 49 0.13 -13.01 7.41
CA VAL A 49 0.97 -14.17 7.06
C VAL A 49 2.07 -13.74 6.10
N LEU A 50 1.77 -12.82 5.18
CA LEU A 50 2.73 -12.23 4.25
C LEU A 50 3.94 -11.60 4.97
N ILE A 51 3.72 -10.91 6.11
CA ILE A 51 4.81 -10.32 6.91
C ILE A 51 5.81 -11.39 7.34
N CYS A 52 5.30 -12.54 7.76
CA CYS A 52 6.11 -13.61 8.31
C CYS A 52 6.83 -14.44 7.24
N GLU A 53 6.24 -14.58 6.05
CA GLU A 53 6.65 -15.62 5.11
C GLU A 53 7.22 -15.11 3.78
N LEU A 54 6.95 -13.86 3.39
CA LEU A 54 7.26 -13.38 2.03
C LEU A 54 8.13 -12.12 2.07
N GLN A 55 9.44 -12.34 2.17
CA GLN A 55 10.46 -11.33 1.96
C GLN A 55 11.28 -11.69 0.73
N HIS A 56 11.07 -10.94 -0.36
CA HIS A 56 11.77 -11.17 -1.62
C HIS A 56 11.93 -9.86 -2.38
N THR A 57 13.04 -9.65 -3.07
CA THR A 57 13.37 -8.39 -3.78
C THR A 57 12.33 -7.95 -4.80
N ASN A 58 11.54 -8.87 -5.34
CA ASN A 58 10.51 -8.60 -6.35
C ASN A 58 9.09 -8.52 -5.79
N LEU A 59 8.93 -8.59 -4.46
CA LEU A 59 7.64 -8.45 -3.79
C LEU A 59 7.69 -7.20 -2.92
N VAL A 60 6.63 -6.37 -2.98
CA VAL A 60 6.53 -5.19 -2.13
C VAL A 60 6.49 -5.64 -0.67
N GLN A 61 7.48 -5.21 0.10
CA GLN A 61 7.65 -5.61 1.49
C GLN A 61 6.57 -4.99 2.37
N LEU A 62 5.89 -5.83 3.14
CA LEU A 62 5.03 -5.40 4.22
C LEU A 62 5.89 -5.22 5.48
N LEU A 63 5.97 -3.99 5.96
CA LEU A 63 6.80 -3.59 7.11
C LEU A 63 6.08 -3.78 8.45
N GLY A 64 4.75 -3.74 8.43
CA GLY A 64 3.96 -3.87 9.65
C GLY A 64 2.47 -3.59 9.43
N CYS A 65 1.74 -3.55 10.54
CA CYS A 65 0.34 -3.19 10.56
C CYS A 65 0.01 -2.34 11.79
N CYS A 66 -1.10 -1.61 11.70
CA CYS A 66 -1.74 -0.96 12.83
C CYS A 66 -3.16 -1.48 12.95
N ILE A 67 -3.51 -1.94 14.14
CA ILE A 67 -4.87 -2.32 14.52
C ILE A 67 -5.24 -1.42 15.69
N HIS A 68 -6.17 -0.51 15.45
CA HIS A 68 -6.69 0.37 16.49
C HIS A 68 -8.19 0.49 16.32
N GLU A 69 -8.94 0.02 17.32
CA GLU A 69 -10.40 -0.09 17.24
C GLU A 69 -10.84 -0.83 15.96
N GLU A 70 -11.60 -0.16 15.09
CA GLU A 70 -12.05 -0.68 13.80
C GLU A 70 -11.11 -0.34 12.64
N GLU A 71 -10.06 0.43 12.89
CA GLU A 71 -9.07 0.78 11.87
C GLU A 71 -8.06 -0.35 11.71
N ARG A 72 -7.94 -0.84 10.48
CA ARG A 72 -6.89 -1.76 10.07
C ARG A 72 -6.07 -1.13 8.98
N ILE A 73 -4.79 -0.91 9.27
CA ILE A 73 -3.85 -0.27 8.35
C ILE A 73 -2.69 -1.24 8.12
N LEU A 74 -2.32 -1.43 6.86
CA LEU A 74 -1.13 -2.14 6.46
C LEU A 74 -0.06 -1.14 6.03
N ILE A 75 1.17 -1.34 6.48
CA ILE A 75 2.30 -0.44 6.25
C ILE A 75 3.30 -1.16 5.35
N TYR A 76 3.42 -0.75 4.11
CA TYR A 76 4.37 -1.27 3.14
C TYR A 76 5.53 -0.30 2.93
N GLU A 77 6.61 -0.79 2.35
CA GLU A 77 7.62 0.08 1.77
C GLU A 77 7.01 0.99 0.69
N TYR A 78 7.58 2.18 0.55
CA TYR A 78 7.14 3.12 -0.47
C TYR A 78 7.82 2.82 -1.81
N MET A 79 7.01 2.62 -2.85
CA MET A 79 7.49 2.44 -4.22
C MET A 79 7.47 3.79 -4.98
N PRO A 80 8.63 4.42 -5.25
CA PRO A 80 8.67 5.76 -5.84
C PRO A 80 8.19 5.79 -7.30
N ASN A 81 8.34 4.68 -8.01
CA ASN A 81 7.96 4.55 -9.41
C ASN A 81 6.48 4.20 -9.60
N LYS A 82 5.64 4.28 -8.57
CA LYS A 82 4.20 3.94 -8.68
C LYS A 82 3.98 2.53 -9.24
N SER A 83 2.75 2.25 -9.67
CA SER A 83 2.32 0.97 -10.20
C SER A 83 2.56 0.85 -11.70
N LEU A 84 2.68 -0.38 -12.22
CA LEU A 84 2.94 -0.61 -13.64
C LEU A 84 1.78 -0.13 -14.55
N ASP A 85 0.53 -0.27 -14.09
CA ASP A 85 -0.66 0.20 -14.79
C ASP A 85 -0.63 1.71 -15.08
N PHE A 86 0.00 2.49 -14.19
CA PHE A 86 0.23 3.93 -14.35
C PHE A 86 0.99 4.25 -15.64
N TYR A 87 1.91 3.38 -16.06
CA TYR A 87 2.67 3.54 -17.30
C TYR A 87 2.01 2.85 -18.48
N LEU A 88 1.45 1.65 -18.26
CA LEU A 88 0.93 0.84 -19.36
C LEU A 88 -0.27 1.46 -20.07
N PHE A 89 -1.18 2.11 -19.33
CA PHE A 89 -2.46 2.58 -19.88
C PHE A 89 -2.48 4.07 -20.26
N ASP A 90 -1.38 4.79 -20.04
CA ASP A 90 -1.22 6.18 -20.48
C ASP A 90 -0.31 6.20 -21.72
N CYS A 91 -0.83 6.67 -22.85
CA CYS A 91 -0.13 6.65 -24.14
C CYS A 91 1.15 7.50 -24.17
N THR A 92 1.28 8.46 -23.24
CA THR A 92 2.47 9.32 -23.11
C THR A 92 3.48 8.66 -22.19
N ARG A 93 3.04 8.11 -21.05
CA ARG A 93 3.91 7.44 -20.07
C ARG A 93 4.38 6.08 -20.54
N ARG A 94 3.64 5.38 -21.41
CA ARG A 94 4.06 4.12 -22.00
C ARG A 94 5.40 4.24 -22.72
N LYS A 95 5.73 5.42 -23.26
CA LYS A 95 7.02 5.68 -23.92
C LYS A 95 8.21 5.77 -22.95
N LEU A 96 7.96 5.88 -21.64
CA LEU A 96 9.01 5.88 -20.60
C LEU A 96 9.49 4.47 -20.27
N LEU A 97 8.79 3.45 -20.77
CA LEU A 97 9.16 2.06 -20.66
C LEU A 97 10.03 1.71 -21.89
N ASP A 98 11.27 1.28 -21.66
CA ASP A 98 12.30 1.04 -22.67
C ASP A 98 12.52 -0.46 -23.01
N TRP A 99 11.63 -1.32 -22.50
CA TRP A 99 11.61 -2.76 -22.77
C TRP A 99 10.89 -3.10 -24.07
#